data_AF-A0A353W590-F1
#
_entry.id   AF-A0A353W590-F1
#
_cell.length_a   1.000
_cell.length_b   1.000
_cell.length_c   1.000
_cell.angle_alpha   90.00
_cell.angle_beta   90.00
_cell.angle_gamma   90.00
#
_symmetry.space_group_name_H-M   'P 1'
#
loop_
_entity.id
_entity.type
_entity.pdbx_description
1 polymer ?
#
loop_
_entity_poly.entity_id
_entity_poly.type
_entity_poly.pdbx_seq_one_letter_code
_entity_poly.pdbx_strand_id
1 'polypeptide(L)' 'MSQTNFELSSFRDPSGFLFKSDGNLFRQINNSYRDDYDQLMSSGLYEALIEQGLMVPHEEVFEVTAPHPETACKIIKP' A
#
# COMPACT_ATOMS: atom_id res chain seq x y z
N MET A 1 -1.91 -11.85 -19.49
CA MET A 1 -2.75 -10.85 -18.81
C MET A 1 -2.77 -11.25 -17.35
N SER A 2 -2.04 -10.52 -16.50
CA SER A 2 -2.06 -10.76 -15.06
C SER A 2 -3.45 -10.43 -14.53
N GLN A 3 -4.08 -11.37 -13.81
CA GLN A 3 -5.38 -11.13 -13.19
C GLN A 3 -5.16 -10.28 -11.95
N THR A 4 -5.69 -9.06 -11.97
CA THR A 4 -5.78 -8.22 -10.77
C THR A 4 -7.04 -8.60 -9.99
N ASN A 5 -6.86 -9.12 -8.78
CA ASN A 5 -7.98 -9.46 -7.90
C ASN A 5 -8.00 -8.52 -6.69
N PHE A 6 -9.07 -7.75 -6.53
CA PHE A 6 -9.23 -6.84 -5.39
C PHE A 6 -9.69 -7.58 -4.14
N GLU A 7 -9.15 -7.19 -2.99
CA GLU A 7 -9.62 -7.68 -1.69
C GLU A 7 -10.83 -6.83 -1.23
N LEU A 8 -12.01 -7.44 -1.22
CA LEU A 8 -13.30 -6.80 -0.94
C LEU A 8 -13.43 -6.20 0.47
N SER A 9 -12.51 -6.50 1.39
CA SER A 9 -12.48 -5.85 2.71
C SER A 9 -11.90 -4.43 2.66
N SER A 10 -11.22 -4.05 1.57
CA SER A 10 -10.47 -2.79 1.47
C SER A 10 -10.99 -1.81 0.40
N PHE A 11 -11.91 -2.22 -0.47
CA PHE A 11 -12.31 -1.41 -1.64
C PHE A 11 -12.99 -0.07 -1.32
N ARG A 12 -13.49 0.13 -0.10
CA ARG A 12 -14.15 1.39 0.33
C ARG A 12 -13.24 2.33 1.09
N ASP A 13 -12.01 1.92 1.38
CA ASP A 13 -11.05 2.78 2.09
C ASP A 13 -10.54 3.86 1.12
N PRO A 14 -10.84 5.15 1.36
CA PRO A 14 -10.38 6.22 0.48
C PRO A 14 -8.85 6.32 0.46
N SER A 15 -8.18 5.89 1.54
CA SER A 15 -6.74 5.93 1.70
C SER A 15 -5.99 4.88 0.87
N GLY A 16 -6.68 3.87 0.37
CA GLY A 16 -6.06 2.82 -0.43
C GLY A 16 -6.75 1.47 -0.32
N PHE A 17 -6.35 0.52 -1.15
CA PHE A 17 -6.96 -0.82 -1.16
C PHE A 17 -5.91 -1.89 -1.46
N LEU A 18 -6.21 -3.12 -1.04
CA LEU A 18 -5.43 -4.32 -1.30
C LEU A 18 -5.86 -4.95 -2.62
N PHE A 19 -4.87 -5.42 -3.38
CA PHE A 19 -5.08 -6.15 -4.61
C PHE A 19 -3.99 -7.21 -4.78
N LYS A 20 -4.31 -8.26 -5.54
CA LYS A 20 -3.35 -9.30 -5.93
C LYS A 20 -2.99 -9.14 -7.39
N SER A 21 -1.70 -9.21 -7.70
CA SER A 21 -1.19 -9.37 -9.07
C SER A 21 -0.19 -10.53 -9.08
N ASP A 22 -0.34 -11.44 -10.04
CA ASP A 22 0.56 -12.60 -10.20
C ASP A 22 0.75 -13.39 -8.90
N GLY A 23 -0.33 -13.58 -8.14
CA GLY A 23 -0.33 -14.30 -6.86
C GLY A 23 0.29 -13.55 -5.67
N ASN A 24 0.86 -12.37 -5.87
CA ASN A 24 1.44 -11.53 -4.83
C ASN A 24 0.41 -10.51 -4.32
N LEU A 25 0.41 -10.23 -3.02
CA LEU A 25 -0.44 -9.23 -2.39
C LEU A 25 0.24 -7.86 -2.39
N PHE A 26 -0.49 -6.83 -2.77
CA PHE A 26 -0.06 -5.44 -2.77
C PHE A 26 -1.13 -4.54 -2.18
N ARG A 27 -0.73 -3.37 -1.70
CA ARG A 27 -1.64 -2.27 -1.37
C ARG A 27 -1.30 -1.08 -2.24
N GLN A 28 -2.32 -0.52 -2.90
CA GLN A 28 -2.22 0.83 -3.46
C GLN A 28 -2.50 1.82 -2.32
N ILE A 29 -1.61 2.80 -2.14
CA ILE A 29 -1.85 3.98 -1.31
C ILE A 29 -2.36 5.09 -2.21
N ASN A 30 -3.49 5.68 -1.85
CA ASN A 30 -4.11 6.73 -2.62
C ASN A 30 -3.57 8.13 -2.25
N ASN A 31 -3.72 9.08 -3.16
CA ASN A 31 -3.31 10.47 -3.01
C ASN A 31 -3.88 11.14 -1.75
N SER A 32 -5.08 10.74 -1.29
CA SER A 32 -5.68 11.27 -0.08
C SER A 32 -4.93 10.90 1.21
N TYR A 33 -4.05 9.90 1.16
CA TYR A 33 -3.26 9.42 2.31
C TYR A 33 -1.76 9.66 2.12
N ARG A 34 -1.37 10.44 1.09
CA ARG A 34 0.03 10.71 0.77
C ARG A 34 0.76 11.35 1.94
N ASP A 35 0.23 12.45 2.46
CA ASP A 35 0.92 13.25 3.48
C ASP A 35 1.08 12.44 4.78
N ASP A 36 0.05 11.67 5.17
CA ASP A 36 0.11 10.77 6.33
C ASP A 36 1.14 9.65 6.14
N TYR A 37 1.19 9.06 4.94
CA TYR A 37 2.16 8.02 4.60
C TYR A 37 3.60 8.56 4.60
N ASP A 38 3.82 9.71 3.95
CA ASP A 38 5.13 10.36 3.92
C ASP A 38 5.58 10.76 5.33
N GLN A 39 4.66 11.20 6.20
CA GLN A 39 4.95 11.47 7.60
C GLN A 39 5.29 10.20 8.39
N LEU A 40 4.55 9.10 8.18
CA LEU A 40 4.84 7.80 8.80
C LEU A 40 6.27 7.33 8.48
N MET A 41 6.67 7.40 7.21
CA MET A 41 7.99 6.95 6.76
C MET A 41 9.11 7.92 7.17
N SER A 42 8.88 9.22 7.15
CA SER A 42 9.94 10.22 7.46
C SER A 42 10.16 10.45 8.95
N SER A 43 9.19 10.10 9.81
CA SER A 43 9.24 10.40 11.25
C SER A 43 10.02 9.39 12.09
N GLY A 44 10.41 8.23 11.55
CA GLY A 44 10.95 7.11 12.33
C GLY A 44 9.87 6.26 13.02
N LEU A 45 8.59 6.63 12.89
CA LEU A 45 7.49 5.89 13.50
C LEU A 45 7.31 4.52 12.84
N TYR A 46 7.49 4.43 11.53
CA TYR A 46 7.41 3.16 10.82
C TYR A 46 8.36 2.12 11.42
N GLU A 47 9.65 2.46 11.53
CA GLU A 47 10.69 1.60 12.10
C GLU A 47 10.34 1.20 13.54
N ALA A 48 9.95 2.16 14.37
CA ALA A 48 9.57 1.90 15.76
C ALA A 48 8.38 0.94 15.89
N LEU A 49 7.40 1.00 14.98
CA LEU A 49 6.24 0.10 14.96
C LEU A 49 6.62 -1.30 14.49
N ILE A 50 7.52 -1.41 13.50
CA ILE A 50 8.03 -2.71 13.02
C ILE A 50 8.85 -3.41 14.10
N GLU A 51 9.76 -2.70 14.77
CA GLU A 51 10.59 -3.25 15.86
C GLU A 51 9.74 -3.78 17.03
N GLN A 52 8.61 -3.12 17.31
CA GLN A 52 7.67 -3.54 18.35
C GLN A 52 6.67 -4.62 17.89
N GLY A 53 6.69 -5.03 16.62
CA GLY A 53 5.72 -5.98 16.07
C GLY A 53 4.28 -5.46 16.02
N LEU A 54 4.10 -4.13 15.98
CA LEU A 54 2.80 -3.46 15.98
C LEU A 54 2.28 -3.17 14.57
N MET A 55 3.12 -3.32 13.54
CA MET A 55 2.76 -3.13 12.14
C MET A 55 3.38 -4.24 11.28
N VAL A 56 2.69 -4.63 10.22
CA VAL A 56 3.23 -5.57 9.23
C VAL A 56 4.31 -4.84 8.42
N PRO A 57 5.55 -5.37 8.37
CA PRO A 57 6.60 -4.83 7.52
C PRO A 57 6.12 -4.74 6.07
N HIS A 58 6.49 -3.69 5.38
CA HIS A 58 6.20 -3.50 3.97
C HIS A 58 7.27 -2.67 3.27
N GLU A 59 7.37 -2.83 1.96
CA GLU A 59 8.29 -2.11 1.09
C GLU A 59 7.55 -1.40 -0.04
N GLU A 60 8.01 -0.21 -0.42
CA GLU A 60 7.56 0.46 -1.64
C GLU A 60 8.05 -0.30 -2.88
N VAL A 61 7.16 -0.58 -3.83
CA VAL A 61 7.51 -1.25 -5.09
C VAL A 61 7.18 -0.37 -6.29
N PHE A 62 8.06 -0.39 -7.29
CA PHE A 62 7.96 0.48 -8.48
C PHE A 62 7.66 -0.29 -9.78
N GLU A 63 7.77 -1.61 -9.76
CA GLU A 63 7.61 -2.48 -10.95
C GLU A 63 6.17 -2.93 -11.18
N VAL A 64 5.25 -2.58 -10.28
CA VAL A 64 3.83 -2.98 -10.33
C VAL A 64 2.98 -1.83 -10.85
N THR A 65 2.05 -2.12 -11.75
CA THR A 65 1.07 -1.12 -12.23
C THR A 65 -0.01 -0.92 -11.19
N ALA A 66 -0.27 0.33 -10.82
CA ALA A 66 -1.38 0.70 -9.94
C ALA A 66 -2.72 0.34 -10.58
N PRO A 67 -3.64 -0.36 -9.89
CA PRO A 67 -4.95 -0.67 -10.45
C PRO A 67 -5.80 0.58 -10.74
N HIS A 68 -5.62 1.66 -9.97
CA HIS A 68 -6.25 2.96 -10.20
C HIS A 68 -5.20 4.07 -10.20
N PRO A 69 -4.44 4.25 -11.32
CA PRO A 69 -3.34 5.20 -11.40
C PRO A 69 -3.73 6.65 -11.12
N GLU A 70 -4.98 7.03 -11.42
CA GLU A 70 -5.51 8.38 -11.21
C GLU A 70 -5.64 8.76 -9.72
N THR A 71 -5.72 7.76 -8.84
CA THR A 71 -5.77 7.96 -7.39
C THR A 71 -4.50 7.51 -6.69
N ALA A 72 -3.58 6.82 -7.37
CA ALA A 72 -2.41 6.20 -6.75
C ALA A 72 -1.28 7.21 -6.46
N CYS A 73 -0.67 7.07 -5.28
CA CYS A 73 0.58 7.73 -4.94
C CYS A 73 1.74 6.73 -4.80
N LYS A 74 1.50 5.59 -4.14
CA LYS A 74 2.50 4.54 -3.90
C LYS A 74 1.87 3.16 -4.02
N ILE A 75 2.69 2.15 -4.25
CA ILE A 75 2.33 0.75 -4.10
C ILE A 75 3.28 0.14 -3.08
N ILE A 76 2.73 -0.57 -2.11
CA ILE A 76 3.51 -1.28 -1.10
C ILE A 76 3.20 -2.78 -1.14
N LYS A 77 4.20 -3.56 -0.74
CA LYS A 77 4.12 -5.02 -0.61
C LYS A 77 4.49 -5.41 0.82
N PRO A 78 3.71 -6.28 1.51
CA PRO A 78 4.14 -6.90 2.76
C PRO A 78 5.38 -7.78 2.60
#